data_AF-R6BEZ9-F1
#
_entry.id   AF-R6BEZ9-F1
#
_cell.length_a   1.000
_cell.length_b   1.000
_cell.length_c   1.000
_cell.angle_alpha   90.00
_cell.angle_beta   90.00
_cell.angle_gamma   90.00
#
_symmetry.space_group_name_H-M   'P 1'
#
loop_
_entity.id
_entity.type
_entity.pdbx_description
1 polymer ?
#
loop_
_entity_poly.entity_id
_entity_poly.type
_entity_poly.pdbx_seq_one_letter_code
_entity_poly.pdbx_strand_id
1 'polypeptide(L)' 'MAESKIKSDDQIDIGSNIRRIRLSQGIKQIEVIRQLQLRGFNVTKETMVKWEHGKKHFSAS' A
#
# COMPACT_ATOMS: atom_id res chain seq x y z
N MET A 1 10.95 -20.30 -7.17
CA MET A 1 10.84 -18.86 -7.48
C MET A 1 11.09 -18.12 -6.18
N ALA A 2 12.09 -17.25 -6.11
CA ALA A 2 12.50 -16.63 -4.86
C ALA A 2 11.50 -15.52 -4.47
N GLU A 3 10.63 -15.82 -3.50
CA GLU A 3 9.69 -14.86 -2.92
C GLU A 3 10.46 -13.69 -2.28
N SER A 4 10.49 -12.56 -2.99
CA SER A 4 11.17 -11.36 -2.50
C SER A 4 10.22 -10.56 -1.62
N LYS A 5 10.23 -10.87 -0.32
CA LYS A 5 9.53 -10.06 0.68
C LYS A 5 10.21 -8.70 0.79
N ILE A 6 9.55 -7.65 0.31
CA ILE A 6 9.96 -6.27 0.60
C ILE A 6 9.70 -6.04 2.09
N LYS A 7 10.76 -6.15 2.91
CA LYS A 7 10.68 -5.86 4.34
C LYS A 7 10.56 -4.35 4.52
N SER A 8 9.50 -3.92 5.18
CA SER A 8 9.46 -2.61 5.84
C SER A 8 10.47 -2.67 6.98
N ASP A 9 11.66 -2.11 6.78
CA ASP A 9 12.61 -1.86 7.87
C ASP A 9 12.26 -0.52 8.53
N ASP A 10 12.75 -0.26 9.74
CA ASP A 10 12.49 0.98 10.51
C ASP A 10 12.88 2.26 9.72
N GLN A 11 13.70 2.06 8.69
CA GLN A 11 14.22 3.08 7.78
C GLN A 11 13.34 3.37 6.54
N ILE A 12 12.39 2.49 6.17
CA ILE A 12 11.57 2.66 4.95
C ILE A 12 10.09 2.40 5.24
N ASP A 13 9.40 3.45 5.69
CA ASP A 13 7.94 3.44 5.85
C ASP A 13 7.23 3.70 4.50
N ILE A 14 7.06 2.61 3.73
CA ILE A 14 6.30 2.60 2.47
C ILE A 14 4.85 3.05 2.69
N GLY A 15 4.27 2.72 3.85
CA GLY A 15 2.91 3.11 4.21
C GLY A 15 2.72 4.62 4.29
N SER A 16 3.63 5.28 5.02
CA SER A 16 3.69 6.74 5.13
C SER A 16 4.01 7.41 3.81
N ASN A 17 4.86 6.80 2.96
CA ASN A 17 5.10 7.28 1.59
C ASN A 17 3.82 7.26 0.74
N ILE A 18 3.08 6.14 0.74
CA ILE A 18 1.81 6.00 0.02
C ILE A 18 0.81 7.06 0.51
N ARG A 19 0.69 7.23 1.84
CA ARG A 19 -0.20 8.24 2.43
C ARG A 19 0.19 9.65 2.00
N ARG A 20 1.48 10.00 2.04
CA ARG A 20 1.98 11.31 1.65
C ARG A 20 1.70 11.61 0.18
N ILE A 21 2.02 10.68 -0.72
CA ILE A 21 1.78 10.83 -2.17
C ILE A 21 0.29 10.95 -2.43
N ARG A 22 -0.53 10.10 -1.81
CA ARG A 22 -1.99 10.13 -1.97
C ARG A 22 -2.57 11.49 -1.54
N LEU A 23 -2.14 12.02 -0.39
CA LEU A 23 -2.58 13.33 0.09
C LEU A 23 -2.06 14.47 -0.79
N SER A 24 -0.81 14.39 -1.24
CA SER A 24 -0.22 15.37 -2.16
C SER A 24 -0.96 15.44 -3.50
N GLN A 25 -1.56 14.34 -3.94
CA GLN A 25 -2.36 14.29 -5.16
C GLN A 25 -3.86 14.54 -4.92
N GLY A 26 -4.30 14.75 -3.68
CA GLY A 26 -5.71 14.96 -3.34
C GLY A 26 -6.60 13.72 -3.54
N ILE A 27 -6.01 12.53 -3.64
CA ILE A 27 -6.71 11.29 -4.00
C ILE A 27 -7.30 10.63 -2.74
N LYS A 28 -8.52 10.11 -2.84
CA LYS A 28 -9.15 9.36 -1.74
C LYS A 28 -8.61 7.92 -1.69
N GLN A 29 -8.60 7.30 -0.52
CA GLN A 29 -8.19 5.89 -0.37
C GLN A 29 -8.96 4.95 -1.34
N ILE A 30 -10.26 5.20 -1.51
CA ILE A 30 -11.13 4.39 -2.37
C ILE A 30 -10.72 4.44 -3.85
N GLU A 31 -10.22 5.58 -4.32
CA GLU A 31 -9.76 5.76 -5.70
C GLU A 31 -8.51 4.93 -5.96
N VAL A 32 -7.56 4.95 -5.01
CA VAL A 32 -6.34 4.13 -5.09
C VAL A 32 -6.68 2.65 -5.08
N ILE A 33 -7.59 2.22 -4.21
CA ILE A 33 -8.05 0.82 -4.15
C ILE A 33 -8.69 0.41 -5.48
N ARG A 34 -9.55 1.25 -6.05
CA ARG A 34 -10.22 0.96 -7.32
C ARG A 34 -9.22 0.84 -8.47
N GLN A 35 -8.22 1.72 -8.52
CA GLN A 35 -7.13 1.65 -9.50
C GLN A 35 -6.30 0.36 -9.35
N LEU A 36 -6.01 -0.05 -8.11
CA LEU A 36 -5.29 -1.30 -7.85
C LEU A 36 -6.10 -2.53 -8.26
N GLN A 37 -7.41 -2.55 -7.97
CA GLN A 37 -8.32 -3.62 -8.38
C GLN A 37 -8.43 -3.73 -9.91
N LEU A 38 -8.52 -2.61 -10.62
CA LEU A 38 -8.52 -2.59 -12.08
C LEU A 38 -7.23 -3.14 -12.70
N ARG A 39 -6.10 -3.02 -11.97
CA ARG A 39 -4.81 -3.61 -12.36
C ARG A 39 -4.67 -5.08 -11.95
N GLY A 40 -5.72 -5.69 -11.39
CA GLY A 40 -5.73 -7.11 -10.99
C GLY A 40 -5.24 -7.36 -9.56
N PHE A 41 -4.95 -6.32 -8.77
CA PHE A 41 -4.57 -6.49 -7.37
C PHE A 41 -5.80 -6.62 -6.48
N ASN A 42 -5.92 -7.72 -5.74
CA ASN A 42 -7.00 -7.92 -4.78
C ASN A 42 -6.76 -7.12 -3.49
N VAL A 43 -7.01 -5.81 -3.54
CA VAL A 43 -6.82 -4.89 -2.42
C VAL A 43 -8.17 -4.53 -1.80
N THR A 44 -8.26 -4.64 -0.48
CA THR A 44 -9.44 -4.22 0.30
C THR A 44 -9.17 -2.91 1.03
N LYS A 45 -10.24 -2.21 1.44
CA LYS A 45 -10.15 -1.00 2.26
C LYS A 45 -9.35 -1.22 3.54
N GLU A 46 -9.57 -2.36 4.21
CA GLU A 46 -8.82 -2.71 5.40
C GLU A 46 -7.32 -2.87 5.10
N THR A 47 -6.97 -3.46 3.97
CA THR A 47 -5.57 -3.63 3.54
C THR A 47 -4.90 -2.28 3.27
N MET A 48 -5.58 -1.37 2.56
CA MET A 48 -5.10 -0.01 2.32
C MET A 48 -4.89 0.77 3.63
N VAL A 49 -5.84 0.69 4.57
CA VAL A 49 -5.73 1.35 5.88
C VAL A 49 -4.57 0.77 6.69
N LYS A 50 -4.35 -0.55 6.65
CA LYS A 50 -3.22 -1.21 7.31
C LYS A 50 -1.87 -0.82 6.70
N TRP A 51 -1.80 -0.62 5.38
CA TRP A 51 -0.61 -0.09 4.72
C TRP A 51 -0.32 1.34 5.17
N GLU A 52 -1.30 2.25 5.11
CA GLU A 52 -1.09 3.66 5.48
C GLU A 52 -0.87 3.91 6.98
N HIS A 53 -1.16 2.94 7.84
CA HIS A 53 -0.87 2.99 9.29
C HIS A 53 0.38 2.18 9.68
N GLY A 54 1.15 1.66 8.71
CA GLY A 54 2.38 0.90 8.98
C GLY A 54 2.16 -0.46 9.67
N LYS A 55 0.91 -0.95 9.74
CA LYS A 55 0.56 -2.17 10.49
C LYS A 55 0.67 -3.46 9.67
N LYS A 56 0.89 -3.41 8.36
CA LYS A 56 0.97 -4.61 7.50
C LYS A 56 2.05 -4.46 6.44
N HIS A 57 2.95 -5.44 6.40
CA HIS A 57 4.01 -5.59 5.41
C HIS A 57 3.43 -5.79 4.00
N PHE A 58 4.06 -5.17 3.00
CA PHE A 58 3.74 -5.42 1.59
C PHE A 58 4.31 -6.79 1.19
N SER A 59 3.44 -7.76 0.94
CA SER A 59 3.85 -9.05 0.39
C SER A 59 3.80 -8.95 -1.13
N ALA A 60 4.97 -8.91 -1.78
CA ALA A 60 5.08 -9.16 -3.21
C ALA A 60 5.32 -10.67 -3.40
N SER A 61 4.40 -11.34 -4.11
CA SER A 61 4.58 -12.72 -4.61
C SER A 61 5.11 -12.70 -6.03
#